data_AF-A0A7C4AHT2-F1
#
_entry.id   AF-A0A7C4AHT2-F1
#
_cell.length_a   1.000
_cell.length_b   1.000
_cell.length_c   1.000
_cell.angle_alpha   90.00
_cell.angle_beta   90.00
_cell.angle_gamma   90.00
#
_symmetry.space_group_name_H-M   'P 1'
#
loop_
_entity.id
_entity.type
_entity.pdbx_description
1 polymer ?
#
loop_
_entity_poly.entity_id
_entity_poly.type
_entity_poly.pdbx_seq_one_letter_code
_entity_poly.pdbx_strand_id
1 'polypeptide(L)'
;MIAVLGILVVALCVAGGYWIAGGKFGVLFQPAEILVIGGAAFGSLLIASTKTTLSLVFHNLRLVFSGKHYGRDDYAEVLSLLARLLIKIRR
;
A
#
# COMPACT_ATOMS: atom_id res chain seq x y z
N MET A 1 3.53 4.04 -9.84
CA MET A 1 3.56 2.81 -9.03
C MET A 1 2.61 1.78 -9.64
N ILE A 2 2.99 0.50 -9.68
CA ILE A 2 2.16 -0.60 -10.21
C ILE A 2 1.07 -1.02 -9.19
N ALA A 3 1.10 -0.51 -7.96
CA ALA A 3 0.22 -0.93 -6.87
C ALA A 3 -1.29 -0.88 -7.21
N VAL A 4 -1.77 0.22 -7.82
CA VAL A 4 -3.18 0.33 -8.23
C VAL A 4 -3.52 -0.74 -9.28
N LEU A 5 -2.61 -0.97 -10.23
CA LEU A 5 -2.78 -1.98 -11.27
C LEU A 5 -2.75 -3.40 -10.67
N GLY A 6 -1.88 -3.64 -9.69
CA GLY A 6 -1.83 -4.90 -8.95
C GLY A 6 -3.12 -5.17 -8.15
N ILE A 7 -3.65 -4.16 -7.47
CA ILE A 7 -4.94 -4.26 -6.74
C ILE A 7 -6.06 -4.64 -7.71
N LEU A 8 -6.12 -4.00 -8.88
CA LEU A 8 -7.12 -4.32 -9.90
C LEU A 8 -6.97 -5.75 -10.43
N VAL A 9 -5.75 -6.21 -10.71
CA VAL A 9 -5.49 -7.58 -11.16
C VAL A 9 -5.96 -8.59 -10.11
N VAL A 10 -5.61 -8.40 -8.84
CA VAL A 10 -6.04 -9.29 -7.75
C VAL A 10 -7.57 -9.32 -7.65
N ALA A 11 -8.23 -8.16 -7.66
CA ALA A 11 -9.68 -8.09 -7.57
C ALA A 11 -10.37 -8.81 -8.74
N LEU A 12 -9.88 -8.62 -9.97
CA LEU A 12 -10.41 -9.28 -11.16
C LEU A 12 -10.18 -10.78 -11.15
N CYS A 13 -9.01 -11.25 -10.73
CA CYS A 13 -8.72 -12.68 -10.63
C CYS A 13 -9.58 -13.38 -9.58
N VAL A 14 -9.75 -12.77 -8.40
CA VAL A 14 -10.56 -13.35 -7.32
C VAL A 14 -12.05 -13.36 -7.70
N ALA A 15 -12.58 -12.23 -8.17
CA ALA A 15 -13.98 -12.13 -8.58
C ALA A 15 -14.29 -12.98 -9.83
N GLY A 16 -13.39 -12.97 -10.81
CA GLY A 16 -13.52 -13.75 -12.04
C GLY A 16 -13.44 -15.25 -11.77
N GLY A 17 -12.49 -15.71 -10.95
CA GLY A 17 -12.39 -17.12 -10.57
C GLY A 17 -13.63 -17.62 -9.83
N TYR A 18 -14.20 -16.81 -8.93
CA TYR A 18 -15.43 -17.15 -8.22
C TYR A 18 -16.65 -17.20 -9.14
N TRP A 19 -16.73 -16.30 -10.12
CA TRP A 19 -17.81 -16.30 -11.12
C TRP A 19 -17.73 -17.54 -12.02
N ILE A 20 -16.53 -17.90 -12.50
CA ILE A 20 -16.32 -19.09 -13.35
C ILE A 20 -16.73 -20.37 -12.60
N ALA A 21 -16.49 -20.43 -11.29
CA ALA A 21 -16.92 -21.54 -10.44
C ALA A 21 -18.45 -21.62 -10.20
N GLY A 22 -19.24 -20.71 -10.79
CA GLY A 22 -20.69 -20.67 -10.63
C GLY A 22 -21.17 -20.10 -9.28
N GLY A 23 -20.29 -19.44 -8.54
CA GLY A 23 -20.60 -18.89 -7.24
C GLY A 23 -21.54 -17.68 -7.30
N LYS A 24 -22.50 -17.60 -6.37
CA LYS A 24 -23.36 -16.42 -6.22
C LYS A 24 -22.66 -15.37 -5.37
N PHE A 25 -22.39 -14.20 -5.95
CA PHE A 25 -21.69 -13.10 -5.24
C PHE A 25 -22.35 -12.69 -3.90
N GLY A 26 -23.65 -12.92 -3.74
CA GLY A 26 -24.37 -12.69 -2.47
C GLY A 26 -23.90 -13.57 -1.30
N VAL A 27 -23.23 -14.69 -1.56
CA VAL A 27 -22.67 -15.56 -0.52
C VAL A 27 -21.34 -15.00 0.03
N LEU A 28 -20.53 -14.33 -0.79
CA LEU A 28 -19.30 -13.69 -0.30
C LEU A 28 -19.56 -12.51 0.64
N PHE A 29 -20.71 -11.84 0.48
CA PHE A 29 -21.02 -10.65 1.25
C PHE A 29 -21.78 -10.99 2.53
N GLN A 30 -21.22 -11.90 3.33
CA GLN A 30 -21.77 -12.26 4.62
C GLN A 30 -21.20 -11.34 5.72
N PRO A 31 -22.03 -10.57 6.44
CA PRO A 31 -21.55 -9.63 7.47
C PRO A 31 -20.68 -10.32 8.55
N ALA A 32 -20.99 -11.57 8.87
CA ALA A 32 -20.22 -12.38 9.80
C ALA A 32 -18.79 -12.64 9.31
N GLU A 33 -18.59 -12.94 8.02
CA GLU A 33 -17.25 -13.18 7.47
C GLU A 33 -16.40 -11.90 7.45
N ILE A 34 -17.01 -10.74 7.21
CA ILE A 34 -16.31 -9.45 7.29
C ILE A 34 -15.79 -9.21 8.71
N LEU A 35 -16.58 -9.54 9.74
CA LEU A 35 -16.17 -9.40 11.13
C LEU A 35 -15.08 -10.42 11.50
N VAL A 36 -15.23 -11.69 11.07
CA VAL A 36 -14.25 -12.74 11.35
C VAL A 36 -12.91 -12.46 10.66
N ILE A 37 -12.92 -12.26 9.34
CA ILE A 37 -11.70 -12.03 8.55
C ILE A 37 -11.10 -10.66 8.88
N GLY A 38 -11.93 -9.61 8.87
CA GLY A 38 -11.49 -8.25 9.16
C GLY A 38 -11.02 -8.08 10.61
N GLY A 39 -11.75 -8.66 11.56
CA GLY A 39 -11.38 -8.66 12.98
C GLY A 39 -10.12 -9.47 13.26
N ALA A 40 -9.92 -10.63 12.62
CA ALA A 40 -8.69 -11.41 12.74
C ALA A 40 -7.49 -10.69 12.11
N ALA A 41 -7.66 -10.08 10.93
CA ALA A 41 -6.62 -9.30 10.28
C ALA A 41 -6.23 -8.07 11.11
N PHE A 42 -7.22 -7.34 11.65
CA PHE A 42 -6.96 -6.17 12.48
C PHE A 42 -6.34 -6.56 13.84
N GLY A 43 -6.87 -7.59 14.49
CA GLY A 43 -6.35 -8.12 15.74
C GLY A 43 -4.91 -8.62 15.60
N SER A 44 -4.59 -9.34 14.53
CA SER A 44 -3.21 -9.79 14.28
C SER A 44 -2.26 -8.62 14.02
N LEU A 45 -2.71 -7.57 13.32
CA LEU A 45 -1.93 -6.33 13.15
C LEU A 45 -1.61 -5.67 14.49
N LEU A 46 -2.59 -5.61 15.40
CA LEU A 46 -2.40 -5.04 16.75
C LEU A 46 -1.46 -5.88 17.61
N ILE A 47 -1.53 -7.21 17.52
CA ILE A 47 -0.66 -8.12 18.27
C ILE A 47 0.79 -8.06 17.75
N ALA A 48 0.96 -7.99 16.43
CA ALA A 48 2.28 -8.03 15.79
C ALA A 48 3.03 -6.68 15.82
N SER A 49 2.34 -5.56 16.09
CA SER A 49 2.90 -4.22 15.93
C SER A 49 3.02 -3.44 17.24
N THR A 50 4.11 -2.71 17.40
CA THR A 50 4.26 -1.71 18.47
C THR A 50 3.37 -0.48 18.18
N LYS A 51 2.97 0.26 19.24
CA LYS A 51 2.14 1.48 19.14
C LYS A 51 2.67 2.49 18.11
N THR A 52 4.00 2.67 18.04
CA THR A 52 4.65 3.57 17.08
C THR A 52 4.44 3.12 15.64
N THR A 53 4.67 1.83 15.35
CA THR A 53 4.49 1.23 14.03
C THR A 53 3.04 1.32 13.58
N LEU A 54 2.09 1.08 14.48
CA LEU A 54 0.66 1.15 14.16
C LEU A 54 0.26 2.56 13.69
N SER A 55 0.70 3.60 14.40
CA SER A 55 0.47 5.00 14.02
C SER A 55 1.08 5.34 12.65
N LEU A 56 2.31 4.88 12.40
CA LEU A 56 2.98 5.02 11.11
C LEU A 56 2.21 4.33 9.99
N VAL A 57 1.71 3.11 10.20
CA VAL A 57 0.90 2.38 9.19
C VAL A 57 -0.34 3.20 8.83
N PHE A 58 -1.09 3.71 9.81
CA PHE A 58 -2.27 4.52 9.55
C PHE A 58 -1.98 5.83 8.83
N HIS A 59 -0.87 6.50 9.17
CA HIS A 59 -0.47 7.73 8.50
C HIS A 59 -0.04 7.48 7.04
N ASN A 60 0.70 6.39 6.82
CA ASN A 60 1.24 6.03 5.51
C ASN A 60 0.23 5.33 4.59
N LEU A 61 -0.88 4.79 5.10
CA LEU A 61 -1.92 4.17 4.28
C LEU A 61 -2.41 5.09 3.15
N ARG A 62 -2.55 6.39 3.41
CA ARG A 62 -2.94 7.38 2.37
C ARG A 62 -1.81 7.68 1.39
N LEU A 63 -0.56 7.67 1.87
CA LEU A 63 0.63 7.86 1.05
C LEU A 63 0.87 6.70 0.07
N VAL A 64 0.38 5.50 0.36
CA VAL A 64 0.43 4.37 -0.60
C VAL A 64 -0.35 4.68 -1.89
N PHE A 65 -1.49 5.36 -1.77
CA PHE A 65 -2.33 5.73 -2.92
C PHE A 65 -1.93 7.08 -3.55
N SER A 66 -1.35 7.99 -2.76
CA SER A 66 -0.97 9.35 -3.20
C SER A 66 0.54 9.54 -3.38
N GLY A 67 1.34 8.48 -3.31
CA GLY A 67 2.80 8.54 -3.28
C GLY A 67 3.36 9.21 -4.52
N LYS A 68 3.96 10.39 -4.35
CA LYS A 68 4.64 11.14 -5.41
C LYS A 68 5.75 10.24 -5.97
N HIS A 69 5.71 9.98 -7.27
CA HIS A 69 6.73 9.15 -7.90
C HIS A 69 7.99 10.02 -8.07
N TYR A 70 9.10 9.62 -7.44
CA TYR A 70 10.38 10.29 -7.68
C TYR A 70 10.82 9.98 -9.10
N GLY A 71 10.85 11.01 -9.93
CA GLY A 71 11.28 10.95 -11.31
C GLY A 71 12.80 11.01 -11.43
N ARG A 72 13.32 10.74 -12.62
CA ARG A 72 14.76 10.92 -12.91
C ARG A 72 15.23 12.35 -12.61
N ASP A 73 14.38 13.34 -12.85
CA ASP A 73 14.69 14.74 -12.62
C ASP A 73 14.86 15.04 -11.13
N ASP A 74 14.02 14.49 -10.26
CA ASP A 74 14.17 14.63 -8.80
C ASP A 74 15.52 14.06 -8.33
N TYR A 75 15.93 12.90 -8.86
CA TYR A 75 17.24 12.30 -8.54
C TYR A 75 18.41 13.14 -9.06
N ALA A 76 18.31 13.66 -10.29
CA ALA A 76 19.33 14.51 -10.87
C ALA A 76 19.47 15.83 -10.10
N GLU A 77 18.35 16.42 -9.68
CA GLU A 77 18.32 17.63 -8.87
C GLU A 77 19.01 17.40 -7.51
N VAL A 78 18.67 16.31 -6.81
CA VAL A 78 19.31 15.93 -5.54
C VAL A 78 20.81 15.72 -5.71
N LEU A 79 21.25 15.03 -6.76
CA LEU A 79 22.67 14.80 -7.04
C LEU A 79 23.41 16.11 -7.32
N SER A 80 22.79 17.01 -8.09
CA SER A 80 23.34 18.33 -8.41
C SER A 80 23.47 19.21 -7.16
N LEU A 81 22.49 19.15 -6.26
CA LEU A 81 22.48 19.89 -4.99
C LEU A 81 23.58 19.37 -4.07
N LEU A 82 23.75 18.04 -3.98
CA LEU A 82 24.84 17.43 -3.21
C LEU A 82 26.21 17.86 -3.75
N ALA A 83 26.41 17.86 -5.06
CA ALA A 83 27.66 18.31 -5.67
C ALA A 83 27.96 19.78 -5.36
N ARG A 84 26.96 20.67 -5.41
CA ARG A 84 27.12 22.08 -5.06
C ARG A 84 27.48 22.27 -3.59
N LEU A 85 26.88 21.53 -2.67
CA LEU A 85 27.23 21.55 -1.25
C LEU A 85 28.67 21.12 -1.01
N LEU A 86 29.10 20.01 -1.62
CA LEU A 86 30.48 19.51 -1.48
C LEU A 86 31.51 20.52 -2.01
N ILE A 87 31.22 21.18 -3.14
CA ILE A 87 32.08 22.24 -3.69
C ILE A 87 32.12 23.46 -2.77
N LYS A 88 30.98 23.84 -2.17
CA LYS A 88 30.87 24.97 -1.22
C LYS A 88 31.68 24.72 0.05
N ILE A 89 31.65 23.50 0.60
CA ILE A 89 32.39 23.13 1.82
C ILE A 89 33.90 23.08 1.57
N ARG A 90 34.31 22.77 0.33
CA ARG A 90 35.72 22.68 -0.05
C ARG A 90 36.39 24.04 -0.31
N ARG A 91 35.63 25.13 -0.46
CA ARG A 91 36.14 26.51 -0.54
C ARG A 91 35.96 27.21 0.78
#